data_AF-A0A7J7PLX0-F1
#
_entry.id   AF-A0A7J7PLX0-F1
#
_cell.length_a   1.000
_cell.length_b   1.000
_cell.length_c   1.000
_cell.angle_alpha   90.00
_cell.angle_beta   90.00
_cell.angle_gamma   90.00
#
_symmetry.space_group_name_H-M   'P 1'
#
loop_
_entity.id
_entity.type
_entity.pdbx_description
1 polymer ?
#
loop_
_entity_poly.entity_id
_entity_poly.type
_entity_poly.pdbx_seq_one_letter_code
_entity_poly.pdbx_strand_id
1 'polypeptide(L)'
;MDAAVARFVESVCDGSEVCTDFFKRSNIDALQRTLVDEMRVRHNYCIERQSEQQLLLLMRSMWARHGKELGVAQANAAVVKEAASIVMTNIEMHERATKYLDKNPEPLDWGQNTNTQGTKLG
;
A
#
# COMPACT_ATOMS: atom_id res chain seq x y z
N MET A 1 -10.78 16.39 14.89
CA MET A 1 -9.77 16.39 13.80
C MET A 1 -8.51 16.99 14.37
N ASP A 2 -7.36 16.35 14.18
CA ASP A 2 -6.08 16.88 14.67
C ASP A 2 -5.79 18.26 14.04
N ALA A 3 -5.24 19.20 14.81
CA ALA A 3 -4.89 20.54 14.34
C ALA A 3 -3.90 20.51 13.16
N ALA A 4 -3.03 19.49 13.10
CA ALA A 4 -2.12 19.29 11.98
C ALA A 4 -2.87 18.92 10.69
N VAL A 5 -3.92 18.10 10.79
CA VAL A 5 -4.75 17.69 9.66
C VAL A 5 -5.59 18.88 9.17
N ALA A 6 -6.09 19.72 10.07
CA ALA A 6 -6.82 20.94 9.69
C ALA A 6 -5.98 21.89 8.82
N ARG A 7 -4.76 22.20 9.26
CA ARG A 7 -3.82 23.05 8.51
C ARG A 7 -3.43 22.43 7.17
N PHE A 8 -3.28 21.11 7.13
CA PHE A 8 -3.01 20.40 5.89
C PHE A 8 -4.17 20.57 4.89
N VAL A 9 -5.41 20.38 5.33
CA VAL A 9 -6.59 20.54 4.48
C VAL A 9 -6.73 21.97 3.98
N GLU A 10 -6.53 22.97 4.85
CA GLU A 10 -6.51 24.39 4.44
C GLU A 10 -5.47 24.66 3.35
N SER A 11 -4.26 24.09 3.47
CA SER A 11 -3.20 24.27 2.47
C SER A 11 -3.48 23.63 1.11
N VAL A 12 -4.35 22.61 1.06
CA VAL A 12 -4.63 21.84 -0.16
C VAL A 12 -5.92 22.29 -0.84
N CYS A 13 -6.91 22.74 -0.05
CA CYS A 13 -8.26 22.91 -0.55
C CYS A 13 -8.62 24.29 -1.06
N ASP A 14 -7.84 25.33 -0.75
CA ASP A 14 -8.07 26.70 -1.27
C ASP A 14 -9.54 27.16 -1.19
N GLY A 15 -10.23 26.81 -0.10
CA GLY A 15 -11.64 27.14 0.13
C GLY A 15 -12.69 26.31 -0.64
N SER A 16 -12.29 25.30 -1.41
CA SER A 16 -13.23 24.41 -2.11
C SER A 16 -13.96 23.47 -1.15
N GLU A 17 -15.29 23.61 -1.06
CA GLU A 17 -16.14 22.73 -0.24
C GLU A 17 -15.99 21.25 -0.64
N VAL A 18 -15.89 20.96 -1.94
CA VAL A 18 -15.73 19.59 -2.46
C VAL A 18 -14.40 18.99 -1.99
N CYS A 19 -13.34 19.79 -1.96
CA CYS A 19 -12.06 19.37 -1.42
C CYS A 19 -12.16 19.13 0.09
N THR A 20 -12.75 20.06 0.83
CA THR A 20 -12.94 19.91 2.28
C THR A 20 -13.75 18.65 2.60
N ASP A 21 -14.79 18.36 1.82
CA ASP A 21 -15.58 17.14 1.93
C ASP A 21 -14.81 15.87 1.60
N PHE A 22 -13.87 15.93 0.66
CA PHE A 22 -12.98 14.82 0.36
C PHE A 22 -12.01 14.54 1.51
N PHE A 23 -11.47 15.58 2.16
CA PHE A 23 -10.53 15.41 3.28
C PHE A 23 -11.19 15.38 4.66
N LYS A 24 -12.52 15.45 4.77
CA LYS A 24 -13.20 15.42 6.07
C LYS A 24 -12.97 14.10 6.78
N ARG A 25 -12.98 14.14 8.12
CA ARG A 25 -12.73 12.96 8.96
C ARG A 25 -13.65 11.78 8.65
N SER A 26 -14.93 12.04 8.40
CA SER A 26 -15.88 10.97 8.08
C SER A 26 -15.56 10.28 6.75
N ASN A 27 -15.02 11.00 5.76
CA ASN A 27 -14.58 10.40 4.50
C ASN A 27 -13.30 9.57 4.69
N ILE A 28 -12.33 10.08 5.48
CA ILE A 28 -11.12 9.34 5.85
C ILE A 28 -11.49 8.03 6.55
N ASP A 29 -12.41 8.08 7.51
CA ASP A 29 -12.86 6.90 8.25
C ASP A 29 -13.62 5.91 7.33
N ALA A 30 -14.39 6.42 6.36
CA ALA A 30 -15.02 5.59 5.35
C ALA A 30 -13.99 4.89 4.47
N LEU A 31 -12.99 5.62 3.95
CA LEU A 31 -11.90 5.07 3.14
C LEU A 31 -11.12 3.98 3.88
N GLN A 32 -10.83 4.18 5.17
CA GLN A 32 -10.17 3.19 6.02
C GLN A 32 -10.99 1.89 6.12
N ARG A 33 -12.30 2.00 6.35
CA ARG A 33 -13.19 0.82 6.42
C ARG A 33 -13.28 0.12 5.08
N THR A 34 -13.48 0.89 4.00
CA THR A 34 -13.55 0.34 2.64
C THR A 34 -12.26 -0.38 2.26
N LEU A 35 -11.09 0.15 2.65
CA LEU A 35 -9.81 -0.52 2.41
C LEU A 35 -9.70 -1.85 3.17
N VAL A 36 -10.07 -1.87 4.46
CA VAL A 36 -10.07 -3.10 5.26
C VAL A 36 -11.03 -4.13 4.65
N ASP A 37 -12.22 -3.69 4.23
CA ASP A 37 -13.21 -4.55 3.60
C ASP A 37 -12.75 -5.07 2.23
N GLU A 38 -12.14 -4.23 1.40
CA GLU A 38 -11.58 -4.60 0.10
C GLU A 38 -10.50 -5.68 0.25
N MET A 39 -9.58 -5.49 1.20
CA MET A 39 -8.51 -6.46 1.49
C MET A 39 -9.05 -7.79 1.99
N ARG A 40 -10.07 -7.75 2.86
CA ARG A 40 -10.72 -8.95 3.37
C ARG A 40 -11.49 -9.70 2.29
N VAL A 41 -12.30 -9.00 1.50
CA VAL A 41 -13.22 -9.60 0.52
C VAL A 41 -12.48 -10.06 -0.74
N ARG A 42 -11.57 -9.25 -1.29
CA ARG A 42 -10.91 -9.56 -2.56
C ARG A 42 -9.62 -10.33 -2.43
N HIS A 43 -8.89 -10.11 -1.32
CA HIS A 43 -7.55 -10.65 -1.15
C HIS A 43 -7.44 -11.64 0.01
N ASN A 44 -8.53 -11.85 0.77
CA ASN A 44 -8.57 -12.75 1.92
C ASN A 44 -7.52 -12.42 3.00
N TYR A 45 -7.14 -11.15 3.12
CA TYR A 45 -6.24 -10.66 4.17
C TYR A 45 -7.00 -9.85 5.21
N CYS A 46 -6.80 -10.21 6.47
CA CYS A 46 -7.26 -9.42 7.61
C CYS A 46 -6.19 -8.39 7.97
N ILE A 47 -6.38 -7.15 7.51
CA ILE A 47 -5.50 -6.03 7.86
C ILE A 47 -6.15 -5.13 8.91
N GLU A 48 -5.31 -4.45 9.69
CA GLU A 48 -5.75 -3.36 10.55
C GLU A 48 -5.88 -2.04 9.76
N ARG A 49 -6.35 -0.99 10.46
CA ARG A 49 -6.37 0.36 9.92
C ARG A 49 -4.95 0.81 9.55
N GLN A 50 -4.84 1.47 8.41
CA GLN A 50 -3.56 1.98 7.91
C GLN A 50 -3.24 3.34 8.54
N SER A 51 -1.96 3.74 8.51
CA SER A 51 -1.53 5.05 9.02
C SER A 51 -2.33 6.18 8.36
N GLU A 52 -2.99 7.01 9.17
CA GLU A 52 -3.78 8.14 8.68
C GLU A 52 -2.91 9.13 7.89
N GLN A 53 -1.65 9.32 8.29
CA GLN A 53 -0.71 10.18 7.57
C GLN A 53 -0.41 9.66 6.17
N GLN A 54 -0.21 8.35 6.01
CA GLN A 54 0.02 7.74 4.71
C GLN A 54 -1.22 7.82 3.83
N LEU A 55 -2.39 7.57 4.41
CA LEU A 55 -3.67 7.70 3.69
C LEU A 55 -3.91 9.14 3.24
N LEU A 56 -3.63 10.14 4.08
CA LEU A 56 -3.75 11.56 3.74
C LEU A 56 -2.80 11.97 2.60
N LEU A 57 -1.57 11.45 2.60
CA LEU A 57 -0.62 11.69 1.52
C LEU A 57 -1.15 11.10 0.20
N LEU A 58 -1.69 9.89 0.25
CA LEU A 58 -2.30 9.23 -0.91
C LEU A 58 -3.52 10.01 -1.42
N MET A 59 -4.41 10.42 -0.52
CA MET A 59 -5.57 11.25 -0.82
C MET A 59 -5.16 12.55 -1.49
N ARG A 60 -4.11 13.23 -1.00
CA ARG A 60 -3.58 14.45 -1.65
C ARG A 60 -3.07 14.19 -3.06
N SER A 61 -2.30 13.12 -3.25
CA SER A 61 -1.81 12.73 -4.58
C SER A 61 -2.97 12.48 -5.55
N MET A 62 -4.00 11.76 -5.11
CA MET A 62 -5.18 11.47 -5.93
C MET A 62 -6.03 12.71 -6.18
N TRP A 63 -6.21 13.58 -5.17
CA TRP A 63 -6.92 14.84 -5.34
C TRP A 63 -6.24 15.74 -6.38
N ALA A 64 -4.90 15.84 -6.34
CA ALA A 64 -4.14 16.61 -7.30
C ALA A 64 -4.26 16.07 -8.75
N ARG A 65 -4.36 14.74 -8.90
CA ARG A 65 -4.44 14.09 -10.22
C ARG A 65 -5.87 14.01 -10.79
N HIS A 66 -6.86 13.86 -9.91
CA HIS A 66 -8.20 13.39 -10.29
C HIS A 66 -9.32 14.21 -9.64
N GLY A 67 -9.06 14.85 -8.50
CA GLY A 67 -10.09 15.46 -7.65
C GLY A 67 -10.88 16.59 -8.30
N LYS A 68 -10.21 17.41 -9.13
CA LYS A 68 -10.86 18.57 -9.79
C LYS A 68 -11.84 18.17 -10.90
N GLU A 69 -11.64 17.03 -11.54
CA GLU A 69 -12.42 16.61 -12.72
C GLU A 69 -13.41 15.50 -12.41
N LEU A 70 -13.05 14.58 -11.51
CA LEU A 70 -13.77 13.32 -11.33
C LEU A 70 -14.73 13.34 -10.14
N GLY A 71 -14.65 14.33 -9.23
CA GLY A 71 -15.49 14.40 -8.05
C GLY A 71 -15.07 13.42 -6.93
N VAL A 72 -15.71 13.57 -5.76
CA VAL A 72 -15.31 12.90 -4.51
C VAL A 72 -15.41 11.37 -4.62
N ALA A 73 -16.46 10.84 -5.23
CA ALA A 73 -16.71 9.41 -5.28
C ALA A 73 -15.66 8.65 -6.12
N GLN A 74 -15.35 9.16 -7.31
CA GLN A 74 -14.32 8.60 -8.18
C GLN A 74 -12.93 8.78 -7.57
N ALA A 75 -12.65 9.93 -6.95
CA ALA A 75 -11.39 10.15 -6.24
C ALA A 75 -11.23 9.14 -5.09
N ASN A 76 -12.29 8.88 -4.31
CA ASN A 76 -12.29 7.87 -3.26
C ASN A 76 -12.01 6.47 -3.81
N ALA A 77 -12.64 6.09 -4.92
CA ALA A 77 -12.39 4.79 -5.56
C ALA A 77 -10.93 4.64 -6.01
N ALA A 78 -10.33 5.71 -6.55
CA ALA A 78 -8.92 5.73 -6.93
C ALA A 78 -7.99 5.59 -5.72
N VAL A 79 -8.30 6.28 -4.61
CA VAL A 79 -7.57 6.16 -3.33
C VAL A 79 -7.59 4.72 -2.83
N VAL A 80 -8.75 4.07 -2.76
CA VAL A 80 -8.87 2.68 -2.29
C VAL A 80 -8.08 1.73 -3.18
N LYS A 81 -8.21 1.87 -4.50
CA LYS A 81 -7.50 1.01 -5.46
C LYS A 81 -5.97 1.11 -5.29
N GLU A 82 -5.45 2.33 -5.20
CA GLU A 82 -4.02 2.55 -5.03
C GLU A 82 -3.55 2.05 -3.65
N ALA A 83 -4.30 2.34 -2.59
CA ALA A 83 -3.98 1.89 -1.24
C ALA A 83 -3.93 0.36 -1.15
N ALA A 84 -4.91 -0.33 -1.74
CA ALA A 84 -4.94 -1.80 -1.77
C ALA A 84 -3.71 -2.39 -2.49
N SER A 85 -3.30 -1.78 -3.60
CA SER A 85 -2.09 -2.20 -4.34
C SER A 85 -0.81 -2.07 -3.49
N ILE A 86 -0.67 -0.96 -2.77
CA ILE A 86 0.46 -0.72 -1.87
C ILE A 86 0.45 -1.72 -0.71
N VAL A 87 -0.71 -1.93 -0.08
CA VAL A 87 -0.87 -2.87 1.02
C VAL A 87 -0.52 -4.30 0.57
N MET A 88 -1.03 -4.74 -0.58
CA MET A 88 -0.71 -6.06 -1.14
C MET A 88 0.80 -6.23 -1.35
N THR A 89 1.44 -5.23 -1.95
CA THR A 89 2.90 -5.24 -2.15
C THR A 89 3.64 -5.41 -0.82
N ASN A 90 3.22 -4.68 0.21
CA ASN A 90 3.84 -4.76 1.54
C ASN A 90 3.61 -6.12 2.21
N ILE A 91 2.42 -6.71 2.05
CA ILE A 91 2.11 -8.07 2.54
C ILE A 91 3.03 -9.08 1.86
N GLU A 92 3.15 -9.05 0.54
CA GLU A 92 4.03 -9.97 -0.20
C GLU A 92 5.50 -9.84 0.24
N MET A 93 5.98 -8.61 0.45
CA MET A 93 7.32 -8.36 0.97
C MET A 93 7.48 -8.94 2.38
N HIS A 94 6.49 -8.75 3.25
CA HIS A 94 6.51 -9.28 4.61
C HIS A 94 6.52 -10.81 4.61
N GLU A 95 5.65 -11.47 3.84
CA GLU A 95 5.62 -12.93 3.73
C GLU A 95 6.94 -13.51 3.22
N ARG A 96 7.54 -12.87 2.21
CA ARG A 96 8.86 -13.27 1.70
C ARG A 96 9.92 -13.12 2.77
N ALA A 97 9.97 -11.97 3.45
CA ALA A 97 10.94 -11.71 4.51
C ALA A 97 10.83 -12.76 5.63
N THR A 98 9.61 -13.07 6.10
CA THR A 98 9.37 -14.10 7.12
C THR A 98 9.84 -15.47 6.65
N LYS A 99 9.54 -15.86 5.40
CA LYS A 99 10.04 -17.12 4.81
C LYS A 99 11.56 -17.19 4.73
N TYR A 100 12.25 -16.07 4.48
CA TYR A 100 13.71 -16.04 4.46
C TYR A 100 14.32 -16.11 5.86
N LEU A 101 13.67 -15.52 6.86
CA LEU A 101 14.12 -15.58 8.26
C LEU A 101 13.91 -16.97 8.87
N ASP A 102 12.83 -17.65 8.50
CA ASP A 102 12.51 -18.99 9.00
C ASP A 102 13.31 -20.11 8.32
N LYS A 103 13.86 -19.84 7.13
CA LYS A 103 14.71 -20.81 6.42
C LYS A 103 16.16 -20.64 6.86
N ASN A 104 16.77 -21.74 7.34
CA ASN A 104 18.22 -21.84 7.35
C ASN A 104 18.74 -21.53 5.95
N PRO A 105 19.82 -20.74 5.79
CA PRO A 105 20.39 -20.46 4.49
C PRO A 105 20.64 -21.79 3.77
N GLU A 106 20.06 -21.93 2.58
CA GLU A 106 20.31 -23.10 1.74
C GLU A 106 21.83 -23.20 1.57
N PRO A 107 22.43 -24.38 1.81
CA PRO A 107 23.86 -24.56 1.61
C PRO A 107 24.22 -24.07 0.21
N LEU A 108 25.18 -23.15 0.12
CA LEU A 108 25.76 -22.76 -1.16
C LEU A 108 26.24 -24.05 -1.85
N ASP A 109 25.53 -24.44 -2.91
CA ASP A 109 25.93 -25.58 -3.72
C ASP A 109 27.21 -25.16 -4.44
N TRP A 110 28.33 -25.67 -3.95
CA TRP A 110 29.62 -25.41 -4.55
C TRP A 110 29.58 -25.95 -5.97
N GLY A 111 29.89 -25.10 -6.95
CA GLY A 111 29.78 -25.44 -8.37
C GLY A 111 30.38 -26.81 -8.66
N GLN A 112 29.54 -27.76 -9.08
CA GLN A 112 29.99 -29.10 -9.40
C GLN A 112 30.99 -29.02 -10.55
N ASN A 113 32.18 -29.57 -10.34
CA ASN A 113 33.20 -29.63 -11.37
C ASN A 113 32.72 -30.57 -12.48
N THR A 114 32.19 -30.02 -13.56
CA THR A 114 31.71 -30.78 -14.74
C THR A 114 32.85 -31.28 -15.63
N ASN A 115 34.12 -31.15 -15.20
CA ASN A 115 35.26 -31.53 -16.01
C ASN A 115 35.47 -33.06 -16.02
N THR A 116 35.24 -33.67 -17.18
CA THR A 116 35.46 -35.10 -17.46
C THR A 116 36.93 -35.50 -17.62
N GLN A 117 37.89 -34.58 -17.50
CA GLN A 117 39.32 -34.87 -17.66
C GLN A 117 39.97 -35.67 -16.51
N GLY A 118 39.23 -35.99 -15.44
CA GLY A 118 39.74 -36.69 -14.26
C GLY A 118 39.63 -38.22 -14.26
N THR A 119 39.05 -38.87 -15.29
CA THR A 119 38.92 -40.34 -15.29
C THR A 119 40.03 -41.01 -16.08
N LYS A 120 41.21 -41.14 -15.47
CA LYS A 120 42.12 -42.25 -15.76
C LYS A 120 42.26 -43.07 -14.49
N LEU A 121 41.35 -44.03 -14.31
CA LEU A 121 41.62 -45.18 -13.47
C LEU A 121 42.60 -46.07 -14.25
N GLY A 122 43.76 -46.32 -13.65
CA GLY A 122 44.81 -47.19 -14.20
C GLY A 122 44.47 -48.67 -14.09
#